data_AF-A0A376FIX4-F1
#
_entry.id   AF-A0A376FIX4-F1
#
_cell.length_a   1.000
_cell.length_b   1.000
_cell.length_c   1.000
_cell.angle_alpha   90.00
_cell.angle_beta   90.00
_cell.angle_gamma   90.00
#
_symmetry.space_group_name_H-M   'P 1'
#
loop_
_entity.id
_entity.type
_entity.pdbx_description
1 polymer ?
#
loop_
_entity_poly.entity_id
_entity_poly.type
_entity_poly.pdbx_seq_one_letter_code
_entity_poly.pdbx_strand_id
1 'polypeptide(L)'
;MREELAKFISNRSCATCEGTRLRREARHVFVENTALPTISDMSIGHAMDFFNNLKLSGQRAKIAEKVLKEIGDRLKFLVNVGLNYLTLSRSAETLSGGEAQRIRLASQIGAGLVGVMYVLDEPSIGLHQRDNERLLGTLVHLRNLGNTVIVVEHDEDAIRAADHVIDIGPGAGVHGGQVVAEGTLKDIMAVPESLTGQFMSGKRKIEVPKQRVAADPEKVLKLTGARGNNLKDVTPDAAGLACLPVSPACPVPVNRR
;
A
#
# COMPACT_ATOMS: atom_id res chain seq x y z
N MET A 1 -17.13 -19.32 -28.53
CA MET A 1 -17.52 -20.48 -27.69
C MET A 1 -16.66 -20.62 -26.42
N ARG A 2 -15.32 -20.64 -26.51
CA ARG A 2 -14.44 -20.77 -25.32
C ARG A 2 -14.56 -19.59 -24.33
N GLU A 3 -14.63 -18.36 -24.81
CA GLU A 3 -14.80 -17.15 -23.98
C GLU A 3 -16.19 -17.05 -23.33
N GLU A 4 -17.23 -17.48 -24.05
CA GLU A 4 -18.60 -17.55 -23.53
C GLU A 4 -18.72 -18.55 -22.37
N LEU A 5 -18.04 -19.69 -22.48
CA LEU A 5 -18.01 -20.71 -21.42
C LEU A 5 -17.19 -20.27 -20.20
N ALA A 6 -16.15 -19.46 -20.39
CA ALA A 6 -15.30 -18.97 -19.30
C ALA A 6 -16.09 -18.15 -18.26
N LYS A 7 -17.15 -17.46 -18.67
CA LYS A 7 -18.05 -16.69 -17.78
C LYS A 7 -18.76 -17.56 -16.73
N PHE A 8 -18.90 -18.86 -17.01
CA PHE A 8 -19.59 -19.82 -16.13
C PHE A 8 -18.62 -20.72 -15.35
N ILE A 9 -17.31 -20.57 -15.56
CA ILE A 9 -16.28 -21.34 -14.87
C ILE A 9 -15.81 -20.53 -13.66
N SER A 10 -15.83 -21.16 -12.48
CA SER A 10 -15.29 -20.58 -11.25
C SER A 10 -13.94 -21.21 -10.92
N ASN A 11 -12.98 -20.39 -10.50
CA ASN A 11 -11.72 -20.87 -9.98
C ASN A 11 -11.93 -21.48 -8.59
N ARG A 12 -11.42 -22.70 -8.39
CA ARG A 12 -11.42 -23.39 -7.10
C ARG A 12 -10.02 -23.87 -6.77
N SER A 13 -9.74 -24.02 -5.49
CA SER A 13 -8.49 -24.62 -5.03
C SER A 13 -8.35 -26.04 -5.58
N CYS A 14 -7.15 -26.38 -6.06
CA CYS A 14 -6.84 -27.72 -6.53
C CYS A 14 -7.02 -28.73 -5.38
N ALA A 15 -7.73 -29.84 -5.63
CA ALA A 15 -8.00 -30.85 -4.61
C ALA A 15 -6.74 -31.59 -4.11
N THR A 16 -5.69 -31.69 -4.94
CA THR A 16 -4.47 -32.44 -4.59
C THR A 16 -3.51 -31.65 -3.71
N CYS A 17 -3.30 -30.36 -4.05
CA CYS A 17 -2.37 -29.49 -3.34
C CYS A 17 -3.07 -28.47 -2.44
N GLU A 18 -4.41 -28.46 -2.42
CA GLU A 18 -5.25 -27.55 -1.62
C GLU A 18 -4.94 -26.06 -1.87
N GLY A 19 -4.44 -25.73 -3.07
CA GLY A 19 -4.08 -24.36 -3.45
C GLY A 19 -2.65 -23.95 -3.10
N THR A 20 -1.86 -24.80 -2.42
CA THR A 20 -0.46 -24.51 -2.06
C THR A 20 0.51 -24.48 -3.26
N ARG A 21 0.12 -25.07 -4.40
CA ARG A 21 0.92 -25.16 -5.64
C ARG A 21 2.24 -25.94 -5.50
N LEU A 22 2.37 -26.73 -4.43
CA LEU A 22 3.56 -27.55 -4.15
C LEU A 22 3.27 -29.05 -4.25
N ARG A 23 4.31 -29.83 -4.55
CA ARG A 23 4.27 -31.31 -4.45
C ARG A 23 4.13 -31.75 -2.99
N ARG A 24 3.70 -32.99 -2.76
CA ARG A 24 3.42 -33.51 -1.41
C ARG A 24 4.65 -33.43 -0.50
N GLU A 25 5.82 -33.81 -1.00
CA GLU A 25 7.07 -33.85 -0.25
C GLU A 25 7.46 -32.44 0.23
N ALA A 26 7.34 -31.43 -0.64
CA ALA A 26 7.63 -30.04 -0.32
C ALA A 26 6.69 -29.45 0.73
N ARG A 27 5.43 -29.91 0.79
CA ARG A 27 4.47 -29.50 1.84
C ARG A 27 4.82 -30.03 3.23
N HIS A 28 5.64 -31.09 3.31
CA HIS A 28 6.10 -31.67 4.57
C HIS A 28 7.50 -31.18 4.98
N VAL A 29 7.96 -30.05 4.41
CA VAL A 29 9.14 -29.33 4.89
C VAL A 29 8.70 -28.29 5.93
N PHE A 30 9.33 -28.33 7.10
CA PHE A 30 9.01 -27.47 8.23
C PHE A 30 10.18 -26.56 8.60
N VAL A 31 9.86 -25.33 8.99
CA VAL A 31 10.75 -24.44 9.72
C VAL A 31 10.25 -24.41 11.15
N GLU A 32 11.05 -24.92 12.09
CA GLU A 32 10.59 -25.31 13.43
C GLU A 32 9.37 -26.25 13.34
N ASN A 33 8.22 -25.82 13.84
CA ASN A 33 6.97 -26.59 13.84
C ASN A 33 5.96 -26.09 12.79
N THR A 34 6.38 -25.22 11.86
CA THR A 34 5.48 -24.61 10.87
C THR A 34 5.82 -25.08 9.46
N ALA A 35 4.82 -25.62 8.76
CA ALA A 35 4.99 -26.08 7.38
C ALA A 35 5.23 -24.88 6.44
N LEU A 36 6.10 -25.06 5.43
CA LEU A 36 6.44 -24.00 4.47
C LEU A 36 5.23 -23.32 3.79
N PRO A 37 4.18 -24.05 3.34
CA PRO A 37 3.00 -23.41 2.74
C PRO A 37 2.27 -22.51 3.73
N THR A 38 2.21 -22.89 5.00
CA THR A 38 1.57 -22.09 6.05
C THR A 38 2.27 -20.75 6.22
N ILE A 39 3.62 -20.73 6.16
CA ILE A 39 4.40 -19.48 6.22
C ILE A 39 4.10 -18.59 5.00
N SER A 40 3.94 -19.19 3.82
CA SER A 40 3.63 -18.46 2.58
C SER A 40 2.20 -17.89 2.57
N ASP A 41 1.28 -18.52 3.30
CA ASP A 41 -0.10 -18.05 3.46
C ASP A 41 -0.28 -17.08 4.63
N MET A 42 0.74 -16.86 5.46
CA MET A 42 0.71 -15.79 6.47
C MET A 42 0.64 -14.42 5.80
N SER A 43 0.03 -13.46 6.48
CA SER A 43 0.19 -12.05 6.12
C SER A 43 1.66 -11.66 6.27
N ILE A 44 2.12 -10.69 5.51
CA ILE A 44 3.49 -10.17 5.54
C ILE A 44 3.86 -9.73 6.97
N GLY A 45 2.92 -9.11 7.71
CA GLY A 45 3.12 -8.77 9.12
C GLY A 45 3.36 -10.00 9.99
N HIS A 46 2.51 -11.02 9.90
CA HIS A 46 2.69 -12.25 10.69
C HIS A 46 3.95 -13.03 10.28
N ALA A 47 4.29 -13.04 8.99
CA ALA A 47 5.52 -13.65 8.51
C ALA A 47 6.75 -12.93 9.08
N MET A 48 6.72 -11.59 9.13
CA MET A 48 7.79 -10.80 9.75
C MET A 48 7.94 -11.14 11.24
N ASP A 49 6.83 -11.22 11.97
CA ASP A 49 6.83 -11.61 13.39
C ASP A 49 7.33 -13.06 13.58
N PHE A 50 6.95 -13.97 12.69
CA PHE A 50 7.42 -15.35 12.70
C PHE A 50 8.94 -15.43 12.58
N PHE A 51 9.53 -14.75 11.59
CA PHE A 51 10.98 -14.77 11.37
C PHE A 51 11.76 -14.00 12.44
N ASN A 52 11.21 -12.92 13.00
CA ASN A 52 11.82 -12.20 14.11
C ASN A 52 11.89 -13.03 15.40
N ASN A 53 10.91 -13.89 15.63
CA ASN A 53 10.84 -14.76 16.81
C ASN A 53 11.45 -16.15 16.58
N LEU A 54 11.96 -16.43 15.37
CA LEU A 54 12.52 -17.72 15.01
C LEU A 54 13.86 -17.94 15.75
N LYS A 55 13.92 -18.99 16.57
CA LYS A 55 15.11 -19.34 17.34
C LYS A 55 15.81 -20.55 16.73
N LEU A 56 16.85 -20.30 15.94
CA LEU A 56 17.74 -21.35 15.47
C LEU A 56 18.99 -21.42 16.35
N SER A 57 19.54 -22.63 16.53
CA SER A 57 20.76 -22.84 17.31
C SER A 57 21.81 -23.65 16.53
N GLY A 58 23.07 -23.57 16.97
CA GLY A 58 24.18 -24.32 16.40
C GLY A 58 24.46 -23.99 14.93
N GLN A 59 24.78 -25.01 14.14
CA GLN A 59 25.14 -24.85 12.72
C GLN A 59 23.97 -24.28 11.88
N ARG A 60 22.72 -24.61 12.23
CA ARG A 60 21.53 -24.12 11.50
C ARG A 60 21.44 -22.60 11.56
N ALA A 61 21.67 -22.00 12.73
CA ALA A 61 21.66 -20.56 12.90
C ALA A 61 22.73 -19.88 12.03
N LYS A 62 23.96 -20.42 12.04
CA LYS A 62 25.07 -19.86 11.28
C LYS A 62 24.86 -19.91 9.76
N ILE A 63 24.23 -20.98 9.26
CA ILE A 63 23.90 -21.11 7.83
C ILE A 63 22.75 -20.17 7.45
N ALA A 64 21.72 -20.08 8.31
CA ALA A 64 20.51 -19.32 8.03
C ALA A 64 20.66 -17.81 8.26
N GLU A 65 21.67 -17.36 9.02
CA GLU A 65 21.86 -15.96 9.44
C GLU A 65 21.66 -14.95 8.29
N LYS A 66 22.38 -15.13 7.18
CA LYS A 66 22.29 -14.23 6.03
C LYS A 66 20.92 -14.27 5.35
N VAL A 67 20.32 -15.45 5.26
CA VAL A 67 19.00 -15.65 4.63
C VAL A 67 17.90 -15.04 5.48
N LEU A 68 17.94 -15.23 6.80
CA LEU A 68 16.97 -14.66 7.74
C LEU A 68 17.06 -13.15 7.77
N LYS A 69 18.27 -12.59 7.72
CA LYS A 69 18.47 -11.15 7.60
C LYS A 69 17.80 -10.62 6.33
N GLU A 70 18.09 -11.23 5.18
CA GLU A 70 17.52 -10.81 3.89
C GLU A 70 15.99 -10.92 3.85
N ILE A 71 15.42 -11.99 4.40
CA ILE A 71 13.96 -12.16 4.54
C ILE A 71 13.39 -11.06 5.42
N GLY A 72 13.99 -10.83 6.59
CA GLY A 72 13.56 -9.80 7.53
C GLY A 72 13.57 -8.40 6.91
N ASP A 73 14.65 -8.05 6.20
CA ASP A 73 14.79 -6.76 5.53
C ASP A 73 13.71 -6.58 4.44
N ARG A 74 13.47 -7.61 3.60
CA ARG A 74 12.42 -7.56 2.56
C ARG A 74 11.01 -7.44 3.14
N LEU A 75 10.70 -8.22 4.18
CA LEU A 75 9.40 -8.14 4.85
C LEU A 75 9.21 -6.77 5.50
N LYS A 76 10.25 -6.22 6.14
CA LYS A 76 10.23 -4.88 6.71
C LYS A 76 9.94 -3.80 5.68
N PHE A 77 10.54 -3.86 4.48
CA PHE A 77 10.23 -2.91 3.41
C PHE A 77 8.75 -2.97 3.00
N LEU A 78 8.19 -4.18 2.85
CA LEU A 78 6.78 -4.36 2.52
C LEU A 78 5.85 -3.83 3.63
N VAL A 79 6.23 -3.99 4.90
CA VAL A 79 5.51 -3.41 6.04
C VAL A 79 5.58 -1.89 6.06
N ASN A 80 6.75 -1.30 5.76
CA ASN A 80 6.95 0.15 5.75
C ASN A 80 6.10 0.85 4.67
N VAL A 81 5.87 0.19 3.53
CA VAL A 81 4.96 0.69 2.48
C VAL A 81 3.49 0.31 2.72
N GLY A 82 3.14 -0.16 3.93
CA GLY A 82 1.76 -0.42 4.33
C GLY A 82 1.13 -1.68 3.74
N LEU A 83 1.90 -2.69 3.35
CA LEU A 83 1.40 -3.93 2.75
C LEU A 83 1.37 -5.12 3.73
N ASN A 84 1.44 -4.86 5.03
CA ASN A 84 1.50 -5.87 6.09
C ASN A 84 0.28 -6.82 6.14
N TYR A 85 -0.86 -6.42 5.57
CA TYR A 85 -2.10 -7.21 5.53
C TYR A 85 -2.13 -8.24 4.39
N LEU A 86 -1.29 -8.09 3.37
CA LEU A 86 -1.22 -9.01 2.25
C LEU A 86 -0.53 -10.31 2.63
N THR A 87 -0.97 -11.43 2.06
CA THR A 87 -0.25 -12.70 2.18
C THR A 87 0.85 -12.81 1.12
N LEU A 88 1.92 -13.55 1.40
CA LEU A 88 2.99 -13.79 0.42
C LEU A 88 2.50 -14.60 -0.79
N SER A 89 1.45 -15.42 -0.59
CA SER A 89 0.82 -16.24 -1.63
C SER A 89 -0.23 -15.50 -2.49
N ARG A 90 -0.54 -14.23 -2.19
CA ARG A 90 -1.56 -13.48 -2.93
C ARG A 90 -1.15 -13.35 -4.41
N SER A 91 -2.11 -13.60 -5.30
CA SER A 91 -1.87 -13.48 -6.74
C SER A 91 -1.62 -12.02 -7.14
N ALA A 92 -0.58 -11.79 -7.92
CA ALA A 92 -0.24 -10.47 -8.45
C ALA A 92 -1.38 -9.85 -9.27
N GLU A 93 -2.17 -10.67 -9.96
CA GLU A 93 -3.33 -10.25 -10.78
C GLU A 93 -4.47 -9.65 -9.95
N THR A 94 -4.50 -9.92 -8.64
CA THR A 94 -5.57 -9.45 -7.74
C THR A 94 -5.19 -8.20 -6.96
N LEU A 95 -4.00 -7.65 -7.21
CA LEU A 95 -3.52 -6.44 -6.56
C LEU A 95 -4.13 -5.20 -7.24
N SER A 96 -4.51 -4.23 -6.43
CA SER A 96 -4.82 -2.87 -6.89
C SER A 96 -3.56 -2.20 -7.44
N GLY A 97 -3.75 -1.17 -8.26
CA GLY A 97 -2.64 -0.39 -8.82
C GLY A 97 -1.68 0.14 -7.74
N GLY A 98 -2.24 0.72 -6.65
CA GLY A 98 -1.44 1.20 -5.52
C GLY A 98 -0.71 0.10 -4.77
N GLU A 99 -1.31 -1.08 -4.57
CA GLU A 99 -0.61 -2.24 -3.97
C GLU A 99 0.57 -2.67 -4.85
N ALA A 100 0.36 -2.83 -6.16
CA ALA A 100 1.41 -3.25 -7.09
C ALA A 100 2.56 -2.24 -7.18
N GLN A 101 2.24 -0.95 -7.22
CA GLN A 101 3.22 0.13 -7.20
C GLN A 101 4.08 0.10 -5.92
N ARG A 102 3.46 -0.08 -4.75
CA ARG A 102 4.17 -0.15 -3.47
C ARG A 102 5.04 -1.40 -3.35
N ILE A 103 4.61 -2.55 -3.90
CA ILE A 103 5.47 -3.75 -4.00
C ILE A 103 6.72 -3.44 -4.85
N ARG A 104 6.54 -2.73 -5.97
CA ARG A 104 7.65 -2.33 -6.83
C ARG A 104 8.61 -1.40 -6.07
N LEU A 105 8.09 -0.40 -5.36
CA LEU A 105 8.90 0.50 -4.52
C LEU A 105 9.71 -0.28 -3.47
N ALA A 106 9.05 -1.14 -2.67
CA ALA A 106 9.71 -1.97 -1.67
C ALA A 106 10.82 -2.84 -2.26
N SER A 107 10.59 -3.39 -3.47
CA SER A 107 11.58 -4.20 -4.18
C SER A 107 12.80 -3.39 -4.62
N GLN A 108 12.62 -2.13 -5.04
CA GLN A 108 13.74 -1.26 -5.41
C GLN A 108 14.59 -0.85 -4.22
N ILE A 109 13.95 -0.55 -3.08
CA ILE A 109 14.67 -0.24 -1.84
C ILE A 109 15.49 -1.44 -1.38
N GLY A 110 14.91 -2.64 -1.45
CA GLY A 110 15.61 -3.88 -1.11
C GLY A 110 16.75 -4.25 -2.06
N ALA A 111 16.80 -3.69 -3.27
CA ALA A 111 17.94 -3.87 -4.17
C ALA A 111 19.18 -3.06 -3.74
N GLY A 112 19.01 -2.04 -2.88
CA GLY A 112 20.10 -1.25 -2.34
C GLY A 112 20.90 -0.47 -3.39
N LEU A 113 20.27 -0.10 -4.50
CA LEU A 113 20.92 0.65 -5.57
C LEU A 113 21.26 2.08 -5.12
N VAL A 114 22.39 2.59 -5.62
CA VAL A 114 22.91 3.94 -5.35
C VAL A 114 23.16 4.65 -6.68
N GLY A 115 22.97 5.97 -6.74
CA GLY A 115 23.16 6.75 -7.95
C GLY A 115 22.05 6.57 -8.99
N VAL A 116 20.88 6.07 -8.57
CA VAL A 116 19.71 5.89 -9.42
C VAL A 116 18.75 7.07 -9.25
N MET A 117 18.11 7.48 -10.35
CA MET A 117 17.00 8.43 -10.32
C MET A 117 15.67 7.68 -10.34
N TYR A 118 14.92 7.78 -9.26
CA TYR A 118 13.57 7.23 -9.12
C TYR A 118 12.54 8.30 -9.47
N VAL A 119 11.61 7.97 -10.36
CA VAL A 119 10.46 8.82 -10.69
C VAL A 119 9.20 8.06 -10.27
N LEU A 120 8.45 8.64 -9.33
CA LEU A 120 7.29 8.03 -8.70
C LEU A 120 6.05 8.89 -8.97
N ASP A 121 4.96 8.23 -9.34
CA ASP A 121 3.68 8.86 -9.70
C ASP A 121 2.64 8.60 -8.59
N GLU A 122 2.35 9.58 -7.75
CA GLU A 122 1.40 9.55 -6.64
C GLU A 122 1.48 8.28 -5.75
N PRO A 123 2.64 8.00 -5.11
CA PRO A 123 2.82 6.81 -4.29
C PRO A 123 1.88 6.74 -3.06
N SER A 124 1.27 7.85 -2.66
CA SER A 124 0.28 7.91 -1.57
C SER A 124 -1.10 7.32 -1.94
N ILE A 125 -1.37 7.05 -3.24
CA ILE A 125 -2.69 6.55 -3.69
C ILE A 125 -3.10 5.28 -2.93
N GLY A 126 -4.30 5.35 -2.33
CA GLY A 126 -4.90 4.23 -1.62
C GLY A 126 -4.19 3.89 -0.30
N LEU A 127 -3.33 4.78 0.22
CA LEU A 127 -2.86 4.73 1.59
C LEU A 127 -3.74 5.57 2.49
N HIS A 128 -3.85 5.12 3.73
CA HIS A 128 -4.48 5.89 4.79
C HIS A 128 -3.47 6.90 5.34
N GLN A 129 -3.90 8.10 5.77
CA GLN A 129 -3.00 9.17 6.24
C GLN A 129 -1.98 8.69 7.29
N ARG A 130 -2.41 7.83 8.22
CA ARG A 130 -1.54 7.19 9.23
C ARG A 130 -0.33 6.46 8.64
N ASP A 131 -0.48 5.81 7.49
CA ASP A 131 0.58 5.02 6.86
C ASP A 131 1.42 5.88 5.89
N ASN A 132 0.99 7.11 5.60
CA ASN A 132 1.70 8.06 4.75
C ASN A 132 3.06 8.46 5.35
N GLU A 133 3.12 8.70 6.66
CA GLU A 133 4.39 9.03 7.34
C GLU A 133 5.46 7.94 7.14
N ARG A 134 5.06 6.66 7.13
CA ARG A 134 5.98 5.54 6.91
C ARG A 134 6.46 5.48 5.47
N LEU A 135 5.58 5.76 4.51
CA LEU A 135 5.95 5.88 3.10
C LEU A 135 6.96 7.02 2.92
N LEU A 136 6.68 8.22 3.45
CA LEU A 136 7.56 9.38 3.36
C LEU A 136 8.94 9.09 3.98
N GLY A 137 8.97 8.49 5.17
CA GLY A 137 10.23 8.06 5.80
C GLY A 137 11.03 7.08 4.93
N THR A 138 10.33 6.23 4.18
CA THR A 138 10.95 5.29 3.23
C THR A 138 11.52 6.00 1.99
N LEU A 139 10.83 7.01 1.45
CA LEU A 139 11.33 7.81 0.33
C LEU A 139 12.56 8.64 0.73
N VAL A 140 12.52 9.23 1.93
CA VAL A 140 13.67 9.94 2.52
C VAL A 140 14.85 8.99 2.70
N HIS A 141 14.60 7.77 3.17
CA HIS A 141 15.67 6.76 3.27
C HIS A 141 16.25 6.43 1.89
N LEU A 142 15.42 6.22 0.87
CA LEU A 142 15.86 5.92 -0.50
C LEU A 142 16.76 7.04 -1.06
N ARG A 143 16.38 8.31 -0.84
CA ARG A 143 17.21 9.49 -1.16
C ARG A 143 18.54 9.45 -0.42
N ASN A 144 18.52 9.23 0.90
CA ASN A 144 19.72 9.24 1.75
C ASN A 144 20.72 8.12 1.43
N LEU A 145 20.31 7.06 0.73
CA LEU A 145 21.23 6.07 0.17
C LEU A 145 22.10 6.61 -0.98
N GLY A 146 21.87 7.84 -1.43
CA GLY A 146 22.60 8.47 -2.55
C GLY A 146 21.84 8.39 -3.87
N ASN A 147 20.51 8.39 -3.81
CA ASN A 147 19.64 8.39 -4.99
C ASN A 147 18.92 9.73 -5.13
N THR A 148 18.47 10.03 -6.33
CA THR A 148 17.54 11.14 -6.59
C THR A 148 16.12 10.59 -6.65
N VAL A 149 15.19 11.19 -5.91
CA VAL A 149 13.79 10.76 -5.88
C VAL A 149 12.93 11.93 -6.33
N ILE A 150 12.27 11.76 -7.48
CA ILE A 150 11.31 12.71 -8.04
C ILE A 150 9.92 12.11 -7.82
N VAL A 151 9.04 12.86 -7.17
CA VAL A 151 7.71 12.39 -6.81
C VAL A 151 6.68 13.38 -7.34
N VAL A 152 5.72 12.88 -8.11
CA VAL A 152 4.48 13.61 -8.44
C VAL A 152 3.50 13.34 -7.31
N GLU A 153 3.07 14.36 -6.58
CA GLU A 153 2.18 14.23 -5.43
C GLU A 153 1.26 15.45 -5.31
N HIS A 154 0.14 15.22 -4.62
CA HIS A 154 -0.81 16.25 -4.22
C HIS A 154 -1.08 16.23 -2.70
N ASP A 155 -0.48 15.30 -1.96
CA ASP A 155 -0.57 15.23 -0.50
C ASP A 155 0.27 16.35 0.19
N GLU A 156 -0.33 16.97 1.20
CA GLU A 156 0.28 18.09 1.91
C GLU A 156 1.53 17.66 2.71
N ASP A 157 1.50 16.50 3.36
CA ASP A 157 2.63 16.02 4.17
C ASP A 157 3.84 15.70 3.28
N ALA A 158 3.60 15.15 2.09
CA ALA A 158 4.63 14.90 1.08
C ALA A 158 5.29 16.19 0.61
N ILE A 159 4.49 17.20 0.25
CA ILE A 159 4.99 18.51 -0.21
C ILE A 159 5.78 19.19 0.92
N ARG A 160 5.32 19.09 2.17
CA ARG A 160 6.02 19.65 3.34
C ARG A 160 7.35 18.95 3.65
N ALA A 161 7.45 17.66 3.36
CA ALA A 161 8.66 16.87 3.58
C ALA A 161 9.70 17.00 2.44
N ALA A 162 9.33 17.56 1.30
CA ALA A 162 10.19 17.69 0.13
C ALA A 162 11.34 18.69 0.38
N ASP A 163 12.55 18.34 -0.08
CA ASP A 163 13.69 19.25 -0.06
C ASP A 163 13.53 20.38 -1.08
N HIS A 164 12.88 20.07 -2.21
CA HIS A 164 12.67 20.95 -3.35
C HIS A 164 11.32 20.64 -4.00
N VAL A 165 10.59 21.68 -4.38
CA VAL A 165 9.25 21.59 -4.95
C VAL A 165 9.25 22.32 -6.29
N ILE A 166 8.63 21.71 -7.29
CA ILE A 166 8.39 22.31 -8.61
C ILE A 166 6.87 22.33 -8.81
N ASP A 167 6.31 23.54 -8.89
CA ASP A 167 4.88 23.74 -9.13
C ASP A 167 4.61 23.94 -10.62
N ILE A 168 3.80 23.06 -11.20
CA ILE A 168 3.46 23.08 -12.63
C ILE A 168 2.02 23.56 -12.79
N GLY A 169 1.80 24.54 -13.67
CA GLY A 169 0.49 25.13 -13.88
C GLY A 169 0.51 26.17 -15.00
N PRO A 170 -0.31 27.24 -14.92
CA PRO A 170 -1.31 27.56 -13.88
C PRO A 170 -2.64 26.78 -13.99
N GLY A 171 -2.87 26.08 -15.10
CA GLY A 171 -4.04 25.23 -15.32
C GLY A 171 -3.67 23.87 -15.92
N ALA A 172 -4.67 23.12 -16.37
CA ALA A 172 -4.48 21.84 -17.05
C ALA A 172 -4.50 21.99 -18.59
N GLY A 173 -3.92 21.03 -19.30
CA GLY A 173 -3.92 20.99 -20.76
C GLY A 173 -3.18 22.17 -21.39
N VAL A 174 -3.83 22.87 -22.33
CA VAL A 174 -3.25 24.04 -23.03
C VAL A 174 -2.96 25.23 -22.13
N HIS A 175 -3.55 25.25 -20.92
CA HIS A 175 -3.36 26.29 -19.92
C HIS A 175 -2.29 25.91 -18.88
N GLY A 176 -1.63 24.76 -19.04
CA GLY A 176 -0.59 24.25 -18.16
C GLY A 176 0.78 24.17 -18.84
N GLY A 177 1.64 23.31 -18.28
CA GLY A 177 2.95 22.99 -18.86
C GLY A 177 4.03 24.04 -18.62
N GLN A 178 3.80 24.98 -17.70
CA GLN A 178 4.78 25.98 -17.29
C GLN A 178 5.18 25.76 -15.84
N VAL A 179 6.44 26.02 -15.53
CA VAL A 179 6.91 26.08 -14.14
C VAL A 179 6.45 27.42 -13.56
N VAL A 180 5.50 27.37 -12.64
CA VAL A 180 4.93 28.55 -11.98
C VAL A 180 5.82 29.01 -10.84
N ALA A 181 6.34 28.06 -10.07
CA ALA A 181 7.26 28.30 -8.98
C ALA A 181 8.18 27.10 -8.78
N GLU A 182 9.40 27.35 -8.32
CA GLU A 182 10.39 26.31 -8.02
C GLU A 182 11.24 26.75 -6.83
N GLY A 183 11.56 25.83 -5.92
CA GLY A 183 12.42 26.09 -4.77
C GLY A 183 11.98 25.33 -3.53
N THR A 184 12.25 25.89 -2.36
CA THR A 184 11.74 25.34 -1.09
C THR A 184 10.25 25.62 -0.96
N LEU A 185 9.55 24.90 -0.07
CA LEU A 185 8.14 25.18 0.23
C LEU A 185 7.87 26.67 0.58
N LYS A 186 8.82 27.33 1.24
CA LYS A 186 8.71 28.77 1.56
C LYS A 186 8.70 29.63 0.31
N ASP A 187 9.53 29.29 -0.68
CA ASP A 187 9.59 30.00 -1.95
C ASP A 187 8.30 29.81 -2.74
N ILE A 188 7.77 28.58 -2.78
CA ILE A 188 6.47 28.29 -3.41
C ILE A 188 5.33 29.09 -2.78
N MET A 189 5.27 29.16 -1.44
CA MET A 189 4.25 29.95 -0.73
C MET A 189 4.37 31.47 -0.93
N ALA A 190 5.56 31.96 -1.28
CA ALA A 190 5.81 33.37 -1.53
C ALA A 190 5.30 33.82 -2.92
N VAL A 191 5.20 32.92 -3.89
CA VAL A 191 4.73 33.20 -5.25
C VAL A 191 3.19 33.30 -5.29
N PRO A 192 2.61 34.48 -5.54
CA PRO A 192 1.16 34.65 -5.56
C PRO A 192 0.46 33.83 -6.65
N GLU A 193 1.11 33.59 -7.78
CA GLU A 193 0.57 32.85 -8.93
C GLU A 193 0.48 31.34 -8.67
N SER A 194 1.24 30.80 -7.72
CA SER A 194 1.24 29.38 -7.37
C SER A 194 -0.06 28.99 -6.66
N LEU A 195 -0.88 28.18 -7.32
CA LEU A 195 -2.12 27.66 -6.76
C LEU A 195 -1.83 26.74 -5.55
N THR A 196 -0.80 25.91 -5.68
CA THR A 196 -0.26 25.06 -4.61
C THR A 196 0.19 25.91 -3.42
N GLY A 197 0.98 26.97 -3.64
CA GLY A 197 1.41 27.89 -2.60
C GLY A 197 0.26 28.60 -1.88
N GLN A 198 -0.82 28.95 -2.59
CA GLN A 198 -2.02 29.53 -1.99
C GLN A 198 -2.77 28.55 -1.06
N PHE A 199 -2.82 27.26 -1.39
CA PHE A 199 -3.38 26.24 -0.50
C PHE A 199 -2.47 25.94 0.69
N MET A 200 -1.16 25.79 0.47
CA MET A 200 -0.18 25.51 1.52
C MET A 200 -0.04 26.63 2.56
N SER A 201 -0.25 27.88 2.14
CA SER A 201 -0.27 29.06 3.02
C SER A 201 -1.62 29.33 3.69
N GLY A 202 -2.68 28.60 3.31
CA GLY A 202 -4.04 28.78 3.83
C GLY A 202 -4.80 29.98 3.24
N LYS A 203 -4.25 30.69 2.25
CA LYS A 203 -4.97 31.73 1.50
C LYS A 203 -6.19 31.15 0.79
N ARG A 204 -6.07 29.93 0.28
CA ARG A 204 -7.17 29.08 -0.18
C ARG A 204 -7.32 27.88 0.75
N LYS A 205 -8.56 27.43 0.93
CA LYS A 205 -8.90 26.25 1.73
C LYS A 205 -10.17 25.62 1.20
N ILE A 206 -10.33 24.32 1.43
CA ILE A 206 -11.58 23.62 1.17
C ILE A 206 -12.49 23.87 2.38
N GLU A 207 -13.58 24.60 2.20
CA GLU A 207 -14.49 24.90 3.30
C GLU A 207 -15.32 23.67 3.68
N VAL A 208 -15.37 23.37 4.98
CA VAL A 208 -16.26 22.34 5.52
C VAL A 208 -17.68 22.90 5.53
N PRO A 209 -18.67 22.22 4.91
CA PRO A 209 -20.05 22.68 4.91
C PRO A 209 -20.59 22.89 6.33
N LYS A 210 -21.12 24.09 6.59
CA LYS A 210 -21.69 24.45 7.90
C LYS A 210 -22.94 23.62 8.24
N GLN A 211 -23.68 23.21 7.22
CA GLN A 211 -24.85 22.35 7.34
C GLN A 211 -24.60 21.08 6.53
N ARG A 212 -24.88 19.93 7.16
CA ARG A 212 -24.89 18.64 6.47
C ARG A 212 -26.34 18.33 6.09
N VAL A 213 -26.51 17.73 4.92
CA VAL A 213 -27.83 17.25 4.50
C VAL A 213 -28.19 16.02 5.34
N ALA A 214 -29.38 16.04 5.95
CA ALA A 214 -29.86 14.94 6.76
C ALA A 214 -30.15 13.70 5.90
N ALA A 215 -29.83 12.53 6.44
CA ALA A 215 -30.17 11.25 5.80
C ALA A 215 -31.69 11.06 5.75
N ASP A 216 -32.21 10.64 4.61
CA ASP A 216 -33.61 10.26 4.43
C ASP A 216 -33.80 8.80 4.91
N PRO A 217 -34.52 8.55 6.03
CA PRO A 217 -34.68 7.21 6.57
C PRO A 217 -35.49 6.28 5.65
N GLU A 218 -36.26 6.83 4.70
CA GLU A 218 -37.02 6.03 3.73
C GLU A 218 -36.18 5.62 2.50
N LYS A 219 -35.01 6.25 2.30
CA LYS A 219 -34.11 6.00 1.15
C LYS A 219 -32.74 5.49 1.59
N VAL A 220 -32.76 4.31 2.18
CA VAL A 220 -31.56 3.63 2.71
C VAL A 220 -31.28 2.36 1.91
N LEU A 221 -30.07 2.25 1.38
CA LEU A 221 -29.52 1.01 0.87
C LEU A 221 -29.00 0.20 2.05
N LYS A 222 -29.58 -0.98 2.27
CA LYS A 222 -29.18 -1.91 3.32
C LYS A 222 -28.45 -3.10 2.73
N LEU A 223 -27.19 -3.28 3.11
CA LEU A 223 -26.45 -4.51 2.82
C LEU A 223 -26.61 -5.44 4.02
N THR A 224 -27.00 -6.70 3.82
CA THR A 224 -27.18 -7.67 4.90
C THR A 224 -26.16 -8.81 4.79
N GLY A 225 -25.55 -9.13 5.92
CA GLY A 225 -24.68 -10.31 6.07
C GLY A 225 -23.50 -10.36 5.09
N ALA A 226 -22.86 -9.22 4.81
CA ALA A 226 -21.73 -9.17 3.89
C ALA A 226 -20.51 -9.89 4.48
N ARG A 227 -20.04 -10.93 3.78
CA ARG A 227 -18.95 -11.84 4.20
C ARG A 227 -17.84 -12.00 3.16
N GLY A 228 -17.80 -11.12 2.16
CA GLY A 228 -16.75 -11.15 1.14
C GLY A 228 -15.36 -10.87 1.75
N ASN A 229 -14.36 -11.66 1.38
CA ASN A 229 -12.97 -11.51 1.83
C ASN A 229 -12.84 -11.47 3.36
N ASN A 230 -12.40 -10.34 3.93
CA ASN A 230 -12.19 -10.13 5.35
C ASN A 230 -13.41 -9.54 6.08
N LEU A 231 -14.55 -9.36 5.39
CA LEU A 231 -15.77 -8.84 6.01
C LEU A 231 -16.36 -9.84 7.00
N LYS A 232 -16.68 -9.36 8.20
CA LYS A 232 -17.18 -10.17 9.34
C LYS A 232 -18.69 -10.08 9.48
N ASP A 233 -19.42 -10.61 8.51
CA ASP A 233 -20.89 -10.66 8.53
C ASP A 233 -21.53 -9.30 8.79
N VAL A 234 -21.06 -8.28 8.06
CA VAL A 234 -21.43 -6.89 8.32
C VAL A 234 -22.73 -6.52 7.64
N THR A 235 -23.56 -5.74 8.32
CA THR A 235 -24.87 -5.29 7.82
C THR A 235 -24.95 -3.76 7.83
N PRO A 236 -24.20 -3.05 6.97
CA PRO A 236 -24.19 -1.59 6.96
C PRO A 236 -25.42 -1.02 6.22
N ASP A 237 -25.88 0.11 6.74
CA ASP A 237 -26.93 0.93 6.15
C ASP A 237 -26.28 2.18 5.52
N ALA A 238 -26.58 2.46 4.26
CA ALA A 238 -26.13 3.66 3.54
C ALA A 238 -27.35 4.44 3.05
N ALA A 239 -27.67 5.55 3.72
CA ALA A 239 -28.67 6.49 3.23
C ALA A 239 -28.15 7.18 1.96
N GLY A 240 -29.01 7.42 0.96
CA GLY A 240 -28.67 7.90 -0.40
C GLY A 240 -28.02 9.28 -0.54
N LEU A 241 -27.10 9.62 0.34
CA LEU A 241 -26.30 10.84 0.40
C LEU A 241 -24.81 10.49 0.31
N ALA A 242 -23.95 11.51 0.19
CA ALA A 242 -22.51 11.35 0.08
C ALA A 242 -21.90 10.61 1.29
N CYS A 243 -21.97 9.28 1.25
CA CYS A 243 -21.35 8.38 2.22
C CYS A 243 -19.90 8.14 1.79
N LEU A 244 -18.97 8.55 2.63
CA LEU A 244 -17.54 8.26 2.44
C LEU A 244 -17.17 7.08 3.33
N PRO A 245 -17.02 5.86 2.79
CA PRO A 245 -16.44 4.76 3.55
C PRO A 245 -14.97 5.08 3.81
N VAL A 246 -14.61 5.28 5.08
CA VAL A 246 -13.23 5.53 5.49
C VAL A 246 -12.73 4.33 6.28
N SER A 247 -11.64 3.71 5.82
CA SER A 247 -10.96 2.64 6.56
C SER A 247 -9.50 2.55 6.16
N PRO A 248 -8.58 2.23 7.08
CA PRO A 248 -7.22 1.85 6.72
C PRO A 248 -7.23 0.54 5.92
N ALA A 249 -6.15 0.27 5.17
CA ALA A 249 -5.95 -1.04 4.57
C ALA A 249 -5.91 -2.09 5.69
N CYS A 250 -6.99 -2.87 5.82
CA CYS A 250 -7.33 -3.56 7.06
C CYS A 250 -6.51 -4.85 7.24
N PRO A 251 -5.73 -5.01 8.33
CA PRO A 251 -5.09 -6.28 8.66
C PRO A 251 -6.01 -7.09 9.59
N VAL A 252 -6.45 -8.27 9.17
CA VAL A 252 -7.10 -9.21 10.10
C VAL A 252 -6.68 -10.66 9.79
N PRO A 253 -6.39 -11.50 10.80
CA PRO A 253 -5.97 -12.88 10.61
C PRO A 253 -7.05 -13.68 9.90
N VAL A 254 -6.65 -14.44 8.87
CA VAL A 254 -7.46 -15.48 8.26
C VAL A 254 -7.57 -16.63 9.27
N ASN A 255 -8.53 -16.54 10.20
CA ASN A 255 -8.98 -17.73 10.93
C ASN A 255 -9.93 -18.49 10.01
N ARG A 256 -9.38 -19.45 9.25
CA ARG A 256 -10.17 -20.49 8.59
C ARG A 256 -10.75 -21.40 9.68
N ARG A 257 -12.08 -21.52 9.71
CA ARG A 257 -12.72 -22.76 10.14
C ARG A 257 -12.74 -23.72 8.96
#